data_AF-A0A0G0QG25-F1
#
_entry.id   AF-A0A0G0QG25-F1
#
_cell.length_a   1.000
_cell.length_b   1.000
_cell.length_c   1.000
_cell.angle_alpha   90.00
_cell.angle_beta   90.00
_cell.angle_gamma   90.00
#
_symmetry.space_group_name_H-M   'P 1'
#
loop_
_entity.id
_entity.type
_entity.pdbx_description
1 polymer ?
#
loop_
_entity_poly.entity_id
_entity_poly.type
_entity_poly.pdbx_seq_one_letter_code
_entity_poly.pdbx_strand_id
1 'polypeptide(L)'
;SDHYLDYPFDLSEVMFIATANNTHSISTAVLDRLEPIQMPSYSDQEKITIGRKYMLPKIIRQSGISSEALVIDDTVWPQIVRPLGYDAGMRTLERTIQGIVRRVAKDMVEGKIQTFKVTTENVKQFLQ
;
A
#
# COMPACT_ATOMS: atom_id res chain seq x y z
N SER A 1 20.65 -14.92 27.62
CA SER A 1 20.61 -13.98 28.74
C SER A 1 20.70 -12.59 28.15
N ASP A 2 19.75 -11.72 28.47
CA ASP A 2 19.91 -10.30 28.18
C ASP A 2 20.96 -9.71 29.14
N HIS A 3 21.88 -8.88 28.65
CA HIS A 3 23.01 -8.39 29.46
C HIS A 3 22.59 -7.41 30.57
N TYR A 4 21.40 -6.82 30.48
CA TYR A 4 20.92 -5.87 31.47
C TYR A 4 20.13 -6.59 32.58
N LEU A 5 19.28 -7.53 32.21
CA LEU A 5 18.43 -8.26 33.15
C LEU A 5 19.12 -9.48 33.79
N ASP A 6 20.18 -10.00 33.15
CA ASP A 6 20.95 -11.20 33.51
C ASP A 6 20.09 -12.37 34.05
N TYR A 7 18.90 -12.49 33.46
CA TYR A 7 17.88 -13.48 33.79
C TYR A 7 17.51 -14.26 32.53
N PRO A 8 17.42 -15.60 32.60
CA PRO A 8 17.05 -16.40 31.44
C PRO A 8 15.57 -16.21 31.07
N PHE A 9 15.31 -15.91 29.80
CA PHE A 9 13.97 -15.89 29.23
C PHE A 9 13.75 -17.14 28.38
N ASP A 10 12.59 -17.77 28.53
CA ASP A 10 12.15 -18.82 27.63
C ASP A 10 11.40 -18.20 26.45
N LEU A 11 11.84 -18.53 25.23
CA LEU A 11 11.24 -18.09 23.97
C LEU A 11 10.73 -19.28 23.14
N SER A 12 10.60 -20.46 23.75
CA SER A 12 10.19 -21.70 23.08
C SER A 12 8.81 -21.60 22.41
N GLU A 13 7.89 -20.80 22.96
CA GLU A 13 6.54 -20.58 22.42
C GLU A 13 6.42 -19.31 21.54
N VAL A 14 7.53 -18.69 21.15
CA VAL A 14 7.54 -17.47 20.34
C VAL A 14 7.69 -17.79 18.85
N MET A 15 6.77 -17.28 18.04
CA MET A 15 6.89 -17.33 16.58
C MET A 15 7.70 -16.15 16.05
N PHE A 16 8.83 -16.44 15.39
CA PHE A 16 9.68 -15.43 14.79
C PHE A 16 9.30 -15.22 13.31
N ILE A 17 9.09 -13.95 12.93
CA ILE A 17 8.89 -13.55 11.53
C ILE A 17 9.95 -12.50 11.20
N ALA A 18 10.69 -12.72 10.11
CA ALA A 18 11.64 -11.76 9.57
C ALA A 18 11.28 -11.41 8.13
N THR A 19 11.59 -10.18 7.70
CA THR A 19 11.40 -9.72 6.32
C THR A 19 12.72 -9.22 5.75
N ALA A 20 13.03 -9.56 4.50
CA ALA A 20 14.22 -9.07 3.81
C ALA A 20 13.90 -8.77 2.35
N ASN A 21 14.47 -7.68 1.80
CA ASN A 21 14.36 -7.36 0.37
C ASN A 21 15.36 -8.18 -0.47
N ASN A 22 16.49 -8.55 0.13
CA ASN A 22 17.50 -9.43 -0.45
C ASN A 22 18.15 -10.24 0.68
N THR A 23 18.68 -11.42 0.34
CA THR A 23 19.31 -12.34 1.31
C THR A 23 20.83 -12.32 1.24
N HIS A 24 21.43 -11.60 0.29
CA HIS A 24 22.87 -11.64 0.00
C HIS A 24 23.76 -11.23 1.18
N SER A 25 23.31 -10.28 2.00
CA SER A 25 24.05 -9.79 3.17
C SER A 25 23.70 -10.52 4.47
N ILE A 26 22.75 -11.46 4.43
CA ILE A 26 22.34 -12.22 5.61
C ILE A 26 23.30 -13.39 5.80
N SER A 27 23.82 -13.56 7.00
CA SER A 27 24.72 -14.67 7.29
C SER A 27 24.02 -16.02 7.08
N THR A 28 24.75 -16.98 6.52
CA THR A 28 24.25 -18.34 6.30
C THR A 28 23.71 -18.97 7.58
N ALA A 29 24.38 -18.73 8.71
CA ALA A 29 23.94 -19.23 10.02
C ALA A 29 22.52 -18.76 10.40
N VAL A 30 22.11 -17.56 10.02
CA VAL A 30 20.74 -17.10 10.26
C VAL A 30 19.78 -17.69 9.25
N LEU A 31 20.15 -17.69 7.95
CA LEU A 31 19.32 -18.22 6.88
C LEU A 31 18.99 -19.71 7.05
N ASP A 32 19.93 -20.52 7.52
CA ASP A 32 19.74 -21.95 7.76
C ASP A 32 18.69 -22.26 8.84
N ARG A 33 18.32 -21.27 9.66
CA ARG A 33 17.31 -21.37 10.72
C ARG A 33 15.97 -20.76 10.34
N LEU A 34 15.83 -20.27 9.11
CA LEU A 34 14.61 -19.64 8.60
C LEU A 34 14.06 -20.46 7.43
N GLU A 35 12.75 -20.41 7.23
CA GLU A 35 12.10 -20.89 6.02
C GLU A 35 11.87 -19.70 5.07
N PRO A 36 12.63 -19.56 3.95
CA PRO A 36 12.47 -18.43 3.06
C PRO A 36 11.19 -18.55 2.22
N ILE A 37 10.28 -17.59 2.38
CA ILE A 37 9.08 -17.46 1.55
C ILE A 37 9.29 -16.30 0.57
N GLN A 38 9.32 -16.61 -0.73
CA GLN A 38 9.44 -15.59 -1.76
C GLN A 38 8.08 -14.98 -2.10
N MET A 39 8.01 -13.65 -2.01
CA MET A 39 6.81 -12.90 -2.38
C MET A 39 6.90 -12.47 -3.85
N PRO A 40 5.99 -12.94 -4.74
CA PRO A 40 6.02 -12.56 -6.14
C PRO A 40 5.63 -11.09 -6.34
N SER A 41 6.02 -10.54 -7.48
CA SER A 41 5.53 -9.23 -7.92
C SER A 41 4.11 -9.34 -8.45
N TYR A 42 3.37 -8.22 -8.41
CA TYR A 42 2.01 -8.17 -8.91
C TYR A 42 1.96 -7.73 -10.37
N SER A 43 1.12 -8.40 -11.16
CA SER A 43 0.69 -7.93 -12.49
C SER A 43 -0.20 -6.69 -12.35
N ASP A 44 -0.26 -5.85 -13.39
CA ASP A 44 -1.12 -4.66 -13.39
C ASP A 44 -2.57 -4.99 -13.03
N GLN A 45 -3.11 -6.10 -13.55
CA GLN A 45 -4.48 -6.52 -13.29
C GLN A 45 -4.73 -6.87 -11.81
N GLU A 46 -3.75 -7.53 -11.16
CA GLU A 46 -3.80 -7.79 -9.73
C GLU A 46 -3.72 -6.48 -8.94
N LYS A 47 -2.85 -5.55 -9.36
CA LYS A 47 -2.75 -4.23 -8.72
C LYS A 47 -4.04 -3.43 -8.82
N ILE A 48 -4.68 -3.41 -9.99
CA ILE A 48 -5.99 -2.77 -10.19
C ILE A 48 -7.02 -3.39 -9.25
N THR A 49 -7.06 -4.73 -9.18
CA THR A 49 -8.00 -5.45 -8.33
C THR A 49 -7.78 -5.13 -6.85
N ILE A 50 -6.53 -5.15 -6.39
CA ILE A 50 -6.18 -4.85 -5.00
C ILE A 50 -6.44 -3.38 -4.67
N GLY A 51 -6.07 -2.48 -5.58
CA GLY A 51 -6.31 -1.04 -5.49
C GLY A 51 -7.78 -0.72 -5.30
N ARG A 52 -8.63 -1.31 -6.15
CA ARG A 52 -10.07 -1.07 -6.14
C ARG A 52 -10.77 -1.71 -4.95
N LYS A 53 -10.51 -3.00 -4.69
CA LYS A 53 -11.27 -3.77 -3.70
C LYS A 53 -10.82 -3.54 -2.26
N TYR A 54 -9.54 -3.20 -2.03
CA TYR A 54 -8.98 -3.15 -0.69
C TYR A 54 -8.35 -1.81 -0.35
N MET A 55 -7.45 -1.27 -1.18
CA MET A 55 -6.70 -0.06 -0.81
C MET A 55 -7.58 1.19 -0.81
N LEU A 56 -8.32 1.46 -1.89
CA LEU A 56 -9.17 2.64 -1.99
C LEU A 56 -10.21 2.71 -0.85
N PRO A 57 -11.00 1.65 -0.56
CA PRO A 57 -11.94 1.68 0.57
C PRO A 57 -11.25 1.87 1.92
N LYS A 58 -10.08 1.27 2.13
CA LYS A 58 -9.29 1.42 3.36
C LYS A 58 -8.83 2.87 3.54
N ILE A 59 -8.26 3.48 2.51
CA ILE A 59 -7.72 4.85 2.56
C ILE A 59 -8.84 5.87 2.73
N ILE A 60 -9.96 5.71 2.04
CA ILE A 60 -11.17 6.55 2.21
C ILE A 60 -11.62 6.52 3.68
N ARG A 61 -11.77 5.32 4.25
CA ARG A 61 -12.18 5.14 5.66
C ARG A 61 -11.21 5.80 6.63
N GLN A 62 -9.90 5.64 6.41
CA GLN A 62 -8.86 6.26 7.23
C GLN A 62 -8.84 7.78 7.11
N SER A 63 -9.29 8.34 5.99
CA SER A 63 -9.35 9.79 5.75
C SER A 63 -10.62 10.43 6.32
N GLY A 64 -11.58 9.65 6.83
CA GLY A 64 -12.79 10.16 7.47
C GLY A 64 -13.84 10.73 6.52
N ILE A 65 -13.74 10.49 5.21
CA ILE A 65 -14.74 10.91 4.23
C ILE A 65 -15.72 9.77 3.91
N SER A 66 -16.93 10.11 3.45
CA SER A 66 -17.94 9.11 3.04
C SER A 66 -17.41 8.20 1.93
N SER A 67 -17.78 6.91 1.96
CA SER A 67 -17.46 5.95 0.89
C SER A 67 -18.03 6.33 -0.47
N GLU A 68 -19.08 7.14 -0.49
CA GLU A 68 -19.74 7.62 -1.71
C GLU A 68 -19.11 8.92 -2.22
N ALA A 69 -18.25 9.56 -1.43
CA ALA A 69 -17.65 10.84 -1.76
C ALA A 69 -16.63 10.75 -2.91
N LEU A 70 -16.08 9.56 -3.17
CA LEU A 70 -15.08 9.35 -4.21
C LEU A 70 -15.36 8.08 -5.01
N VAL A 71 -15.55 8.25 -6.31
CA VAL A 71 -15.64 7.14 -7.27
C VAL A 71 -14.54 7.28 -8.32
N ILE A 72 -13.79 6.20 -8.54
CA ILE A 72 -12.77 6.14 -9.60
C ILE A 72 -13.32 5.28 -10.73
N ASP A 73 -13.41 5.85 -11.93
CA ASP A 73 -13.89 5.13 -13.11
C ASP A 73 -12.94 3.97 -13.47
N ASP A 74 -13.52 2.87 -13.97
CA ASP A 74 -12.79 1.65 -14.29
C ASP A 74 -11.71 1.88 -15.36
N THR A 75 -11.97 2.81 -16.27
CA THR A 75 -11.06 3.19 -17.36
C THR A 75 -9.81 3.95 -16.88
N VAL A 76 -9.80 4.43 -15.64
CA VAL A 76 -8.74 5.27 -15.07
C VAL A 76 -7.68 4.45 -14.34
N TRP A 77 -8.05 3.29 -13.81
CA TRP A 77 -7.15 2.43 -13.03
C TRP A 77 -5.82 2.10 -13.71
N PRO A 78 -5.75 1.80 -15.02
CA PRO A 78 -4.47 1.58 -15.69
C PRO A 78 -3.50 2.76 -15.56
N GLN A 79 -4.00 4.00 -15.59
CA GLN A 79 -3.19 5.22 -15.43
C GLN A 79 -2.72 5.40 -13.98
N ILE A 80 -3.56 5.03 -13.01
CA ILE A 80 -3.24 5.11 -11.57
C ILE A 80 -2.21 4.06 -11.18
N VAL A 81 -2.22 2.88 -11.80
CA VAL A 81 -1.25 1.80 -11.53
C VAL A 81 0.13 2.11 -12.10
N ARG A 82 0.20 2.84 -13.21
CA ARG A 82 1.46 3.23 -13.88
C ARG A 82 1.55 4.74 -14.13
N PRO A 83 1.61 5.57 -13.08
CA PRO A 83 1.70 7.01 -13.27
C PRO A 83 3.06 7.44 -13.81
N LEU A 84 4.16 6.82 -13.37
CA LEU A 84 5.54 7.17 -13.73
C LEU A 84 6.48 5.95 -13.76
N GLY A 85 6.14 4.92 -14.54
CA GLY A 85 7.01 3.76 -14.78
C GLY A 85 6.58 2.47 -14.06
N TYR A 86 7.49 1.49 -14.00
CA TYR A 86 7.23 0.16 -13.45
C TYR A 86 7.66 0.08 -11.98
N ASP A 87 6.70 -0.17 -11.10
CA ASP A 87 6.93 -0.61 -9.72
C ASP A 87 6.59 -2.11 -9.67
N ALA A 88 7.37 -2.94 -8.98
CA ALA A 88 7.04 -4.35 -8.77
C ALA A 88 5.98 -4.54 -7.66
N GLY A 89 5.93 -3.60 -6.71
CA GLY A 89 5.07 -3.63 -5.54
C GLY A 89 3.87 -2.68 -5.63
N MET A 90 3.29 -2.39 -4.47
CA MET A 90 2.04 -1.63 -4.32
C MET A 90 2.25 -0.21 -3.76
N ARG A 91 3.48 0.15 -3.38
CA ARG A 91 3.77 1.39 -2.66
C ARG A 91 3.47 2.64 -3.50
N THR A 92 3.84 2.63 -4.77
CA THR A 92 3.55 3.76 -5.67
C THR A 92 2.05 3.93 -5.85
N LEU A 93 1.33 2.83 -6.12
CA LEU A 93 -0.12 2.82 -6.25
C LEU A 93 -0.82 3.33 -4.98
N GLU A 94 -0.39 2.87 -3.80
CA GLU A 94 -0.93 3.33 -2.52
C GLU A 94 -0.76 4.84 -2.35
N ARG A 95 0.44 5.37 -2.63
CA ARG A 95 0.71 6.82 -2.56
C ARG A 95 -0.15 7.61 -3.53
N THR A 96 -0.32 7.13 -4.76
CA THR A 96 -1.18 7.78 -5.77
C THR A 96 -2.63 7.83 -5.30
N ILE A 97 -3.18 6.73 -4.77
CA ILE A 97 -4.54 6.70 -4.22
C ILE A 97 -4.66 7.64 -3.02
N GLN A 98 -3.68 7.66 -2.11
CA GLN A 98 -3.66 8.60 -0.98
C GLN A 98 -3.64 10.06 -1.44
N GLY A 99 -2.90 10.38 -2.51
CA GLY A 99 -2.88 11.72 -3.10
C GLY A 99 -4.24 12.14 -3.64
N ILE A 100 -4.91 11.25 -4.38
CA ILE A 100 -6.28 11.46 -4.88
C ILE A 100 -7.23 11.72 -3.71
N VAL A 101 -7.28 10.81 -2.73
CA VAL A 101 -8.20 10.90 -1.58
C VAL A 101 -7.93 12.16 -0.76
N ARG A 102 -6.67 12.51 -0.51
CA ARG A 102 -6.32 13.72 0.26
C ARG A 102 -6.80 15.00 -0.42
N ARG A 103 -6.67 15.09 -1.74
CA ARG A 103 -7.12 16.26 -2.49
C ARG A 103 -8.64 16.39 -2.47
N VAL A 104 -9.35 15.28 -2.67
CA VAL A 104 -10.83 15.25 -2.57
C VAL A 104 -11.29 15.61 -1.16
N ALA A 105 -10.67 15.04 -0.12
CA ALA A 105 -10.99 15.35 1.26
C ALA A 105 -10.78 16.84 1.59
N LYS A 106 -9.71 17.45 1.09
CA LYS A 106 -9.47 18.89 1.22
C LYS A 106 -10.59 19.70 0.58
N ASP A 107 -10.94 19.41 -0.67
CA ASP A 107 -11.97 20.17 -1.38
C ASP A 107 -13.37 20.01 -0.74
N MET A 108 -13.65 18.87 -0.11
CA MET A 108 -14.87 18.66 0.69
C MET A 108 -14.88 19.50 1.97
N VAL A 109 -13.77 19.56 2.70
CA VAL A 109 -13.65 20.38 3.92
C VAL A 109 -13.78 21.87 3.59
N GLU A 110 -13.29 22.30 2.44
CA GLU A 110 -13.46 23.66 1.93
C GLU A 110 -14.88 23.94 1.40
N GLY A 111 -15.78 22.95 1.41
CA GLY A 111 -17.18 23.08 0.97
C GLY A 111 -17.36 23.20 -0.54
N LYS A 112 -16.32 22.90 -1.34
CA LYS A 112 -16.35 23.04 -2.81
C LYS A 112 -17.13 21.92 -3.49
N ILE A 113 -17.08 20.72 -2.92
CA ILE A 113 -17.66 19.50 -3.47
C ILE A 113 -18.25 18.63 -2.36
N GLN A 114 -19.26 17.82 -2.71
CA GLN A 114 -19.78 16.76 -1.83
C GLN A 114 -19.41 15.36 -2.32
N THR A 115 -19.33 15.18 -3.64
CA THR A 115 -18.90 13.94 -4.29
C THR A 115 -17.95 14.28 -5.44
N PHE A 116 -17.02 13.37 -5.73
CA PHE A 116 -16.06 13.52 -6.82
C PHE A 116 -15.93 12.22 -7.60
N LYS A 117 -15.92 12.35 -8.94
CA LYS A 117 -15.63 11.23 -9.84
C LYS A 117 -14.32 11.47 -10.56
N VAL A 118 -13.38 10.55 -10.42
CA VAL A 118 -12.12 10.55 -11.18
C VAL A 118 -12.37 9.88 -12.53
N THR A 119 -12.11 10.61 -13.61
CA THR A 119 -12.27 10.20 -15.01
C THR A 119 -10.96 10.35 -15.76
N THR A 120 -10.88 9.83 -16.98
CA THR A 120 -9.68 9.93 -17.83
C THR A 120 -9.29 11.37 -18.17
N GLU A 121 -10.24 12.30 -18.11
CA GLU A 121 -10.05 13.73 -18.40
C GLU A 121 -9.40 14.47 -17.23
N ASN A 122 -9.76 14.11 -15.99
CA ASN A 122 -9.31 14.81 -14.78
C ASN A 122 -8.20 14.07 -14.02
N VAL A 123 -7.93 12.79 -14.31
CA VAL A 123 -6.93 11.99 -13.59
C VAL A 123 -5.54 12.65 -13.59
N LYS A 124 -5.15 13.31 -14.69
CA LYS A 124 -3.87 14.02 -14.82
C LYS A 124 -3.68 15.12 -13.77
N GLN A 125 -4.76 15.63 -13.18
CA GLN A 125 -4.67 16.62 -12.11
C GLN A 125 -4.14 16.00 -10.80
N PHE A 126 -4.24 14.67 -10.64
CA PHE A 126 -3.86 13.93 -9.44
C PHE A 126 -2.55 13.15 -9.60
N LEU A 127 -2.12 12.89 -10.83
CA LEU A 127 -0.87 12.20 -11.15
C LEU A 127 0.21 13.25 -11.44
N GLN A 128 0.98 13.62 -10.42
CA GLN A 128 2.18 14.44 -10.54
C GLN A 128 3.43 13.60 -10.25
#